data_AF-A0A2E2D6T6-F1
#
_entry.id   AF-A0A2E2D6T6-F1
#
_cell.length_a   1.000
_cell.length_b   1.000
_cell.length_c   1.000
_cell.angle_alpha   90.00
_cell.angle_beta   90.00
_cell.angle_gamma   90.00
#
_symmetry.space_group_name_H-M   'P 1'
#
loop_
_entity.id
_entity.type
_entity.pdbx_description
1 polymer ?
#
loop_
_entity_poly.entity_id
_entity_poly.type
_entity_poly.pdbx_seq_one_letter_code
_entity_poly.pdbx_strand_id
1 'polypeptide(L)'
;MELKKINEVLENLSVYGLKSKYDLVSEHEPSNYWSEKGQGEESESVYIFKIEGDNYLKLVNATDSYGDNEHVKSVQFVKPVKKTITDFQKI
;
A
#
# COMPACT_ATOMS: atom_id res chain seq x y z
N MET A 1 -0.85 18.83 -3.87
CA MET A 1 0.47 18.20 -3.70
C MET A 1 1.37 18.75 -4.78
N GLU A 2 2.52 19.28 -4.39
CA GLU A 2 3.47 19.91 -5.31
C GLU A 2 4.41 18.89 -5.96
N LEU A 3 4.90 19.17 -7.18
CA LEU A 3 5.81 18.30 -7.93
C LEU A 3 7.06 17.92 -7.15
N LYS A 4 7.62 18.87 -6.38
CA LYS A 4 8.79 18.62 -5.52
C LYS A 4 8.53 17.50 -4.52
N LYS A 5 7.33 17.46 -3.93
CA LYS A 5 6.98 16.44 -2.95
C LYS A 5 6.75 15.07 -3.59
N ILE A 6 6.18 15.05 -4.80
CA ILE A 6 6.07 13.81 -5.59
C ILE A 6 7.45 13.22 -5.84
N ASN A 7 8.40 14.02 -6.31
CA ASN A 7 9.77 13.55 -6.57
C ASN A 7 10.43 12.99 -5.30
N GLU A 8 10.31 13.70 -4.16
CA GLU A 8 10.84 13.24 -2.88
C GLU A 8 10.26 11.87 -2.44
N VAL A 9 8.97 11.64 -2.70
CA VAL A 9 8.32 10.35 -2.40
C VAL A 9 8.84 9.26 -3.32
N LEU A 10 9.00 9.55 -4.62
CA LEU A 10 9.42 8.57 -5.63
C LEU A 10 10.92 8.25 -5.58
N GLU A 11 11.75 9.06 -4.91
CA GLU A 11 13.18 8.80 -4.71
C GLU A 11 13.46 7.47 -3.99
N ASN A 12 12.59 7.06 -3.06
CA ASN A 12 12.75 5.80 -2.34
C ASN A 12 11.38 5.21 -2.00
N LEU A 13 10.95 4.23 -2.80
CA LEU A 13 9.68 3.52 -2.64
C LEU A 13 9.79 2.28 -1.74
N SER A 14 10.92 2.02 -1.10
CA SER A 14 11.00 0.93 -0.12
C SER A 14 10.05 1.21 1.04
N VAL A 15 9.35 0.16 1.51
CA VAL A 15 8.41 0.28 2.62
C VAL A 15 9.11 0.82 3.87
N TYR A 16 10.32 0.36 4.17
CA TYR A 16 11.11 0.87 5.30
C TYR A 16 11.48 2.36 5.14
N GLY A 17 11.94 2.76 3.94
CA GLY A 17 12.24 4.15 3.62
C GLY A 17 11.01 5.05 3.80
N LEU A 18 9.85 4.61 3.32
CA LEU A 18 8.59 5.33 3.49
C LEU A 18 8.11 5.37 4.94
N LYS A 19 8.17 4.25 5.68
CA LYS A 19 7.83 4.18 7.13
C LYS A 19 8.70 5.14 7.97
N SER A 20 9.94 5.40 7.56
CA SER A 20 10.81 6.35 8.26
C SER A 20 10.46 7.82 8.04
N LYS A 21 9.75 8.15 6.94
CA LYS A 21 9.45 9.53 6.53
C LYS A 21 7.98 9.91 6.66
N TYR A 22 7.08 8.94 6.57
CA TYR A 22 5.64 9.15 6.43
C TYR A 22 4.86 8.22 7.34
N ASP A 23 3.68 8.69 7.77
CA ASP A 23 2.81 7.90 8.62
C ASP A 23 2.14 6.78 7.82
N LEU A 24 2.35 5.53 8.22
CA LEU A 24 1.59 4.40 7.71
C LEU A 24 0.18 4.42 8.32
N VAL A 25 -0.84 4.55 7.47
CA VAL A 25 -2.25 4.61 7.91
C VAL A 25 -3.03 3.34 7.63
N SER A 26 -2.55 2.49 6.73
CA SER A 26 -3.14 1.18 6.46
C SER A 26 -2.08 0.24 5.92
N GLU A 27 -2.12 -1.01 6.39
CA GLU A 27 -1.28 -2.10 5.91
C GLU A 27 -2.18 -3.32 5.75
N HIS A 28 -2.10 -3.96 4.59
CA HIS A 28 -2.75 -5.24 4.32
C HIS A 28 -1.76 -6.16 3.64
N GLU A 29 -1.27 -7.14 4.40
CA GLU A 29 -0.46 -8.23 3.89
C GLU A 29 -1.25 -9.53 4.09
N PRO A 30 -1.51 -10.31 3.03
CA PRO A 30 -2.19 -11.58 3.16
C PRO A 30 -1.29 -12.58 3.91
N SER A 31 -1.88 -13.48 4.69
CA SER A 31 -1.11 -14.42 5.54
C SER A 31 -0.19 -15.37 4.75
N ASN A 32 -0.46 -15.56 3.46
CA ASN A 32 0.33 -16.38 2.55
C ASN A 32 1.21 -15.54 1.61
N TYR A 33 1.55 -14.30 1.99
CA TYR A 33 2.33 -13.40 1.14
C TYR A 33 3.72 -13.97 0.79
N TRP A 34 4.41 -14.53 1.80
CA TRP A 34 5.73 -15.15 1.70
C TRP A 34 5.68 -16.67 1.47
N SER A 35 4.61 -17.17 0.83
CA SER A 35 4.40 -18.61 0.63
C SER A 35 4.43 -18.97 -0.85
N GLU A 36 4.87 -20.19 -1.14
CA GLU A 36 4.77 -20.76 -2.48
C GLU A 36 3.31 -20.91 -2.92
N LYS A 37 3.06 -20.67 -4.20
CA LYS A 37 1.75 -20.58 -4.86
C LYS A 37 1.74 -21.31 -6.20
N GLY A 38 0.59 -21.32 -6.87
CA GLY A 38 0.47 -21.85 -8.22
C GLY A 38 1.40 -21.12 -9.19
N GLN A 39 1.86 -21.80 -10.25
CA GLN A 39 2.69 -21.17 -11.27
C GLN A 39 1.98 -19.96 -11.89
N GLY A 40 2.66 -18.81 -11.89
CA GLY A 40 2.13 -17.54 -12.40
C GLY A 40 1.20 -16.81 -11.44
N GLU A 41 1.02 -17.30 -10.21
CA GLU A 41 0.34 -16.56 -9.15
C GLU A 41 1.32 -15.66 -8.39
N GLU A 42 0.84 -14.50 -7.97
CA GLU A 42 1.57 -13.55 -7.13
C GLU A 42 0.81 -13.32 -5.81
N SER A 43 1.51 -12.88 -4.78
CA SER A 43 0.90 -12.27 -3.59
C SER A 43 1.07 -10.77 -3.66
N GLU A 44 0.06 -10.00 -3.22
CA GLU A 44 0.19 -8.55 -3.12
C GLU A 44 0.06 -8.10 -1.67
N SER A 45 0.94 -7.21 -1.23
CA SER A 45 0.81 -6.45 0.00
C SER A 45 0.55 -4.98 -0.35
N VAL A 46 -0.32 -4.35 0.44
CA VAL A 46 -0.79 -2.99 0.19
C VAL A 46 -0.47 -2.13 1.39
N TYR A 47 0.25 -1.04 1.16
CA TYR A 47 0.59 -0.04 2.15
C TYR A 47 -0.02 1.31 1.75
N ILE A 48 -0.60 2.02 2.70
CA ILE A 48 -1.09 3.39 2.50
C ILE A 48 -0.36 4.30 3.48
N PHE A 49 0.37 5.27 2.93
CA PHE A 49 1.10 6.29 3.69
C PHE A 49 0.43 7.64 3.55
N LYS A 50 0.38 8.43 4.63
CA LYS A 50 -0.03 9.83 4.60
C LYS A 50 1.20 10.68 4.26
N ILE A 51 1.14 11.41 3.14
CA ILE A 51 2.27 12.19 2.64
C ILE A 51 2.18 13.64 3.12
N GLU A 52 1.09 14.31 2.76
CA GLU A 52 0.88 15.73 3.07
C GLU A 52 -0.61 16.08 2.96
N GLY A 53 -1.15 16.72 4.01
CA GLY A 53 -2.57 17.07 4.07
C GLY A 53 -3.46 15.83 3.89
N ASP A 54 -4.35 15.89 2.89
CA ASP A 54 -5.24 14.78 2.48
C ASP A 54 -4.69 13.97 1.28
N ASN A 55 -3.39 14.04 1.00
CA ASN A 55 -2.75 13.25 -0.05
C ASN A 55 -2.05 12.03 0.56
N TYR A 56 -2.36 10.86 0.00
CA TYR A 56 -1.86 9.59 0.46
C TYR A 56 -1.16 8.86 -0.69
N LEU A 57 -0.19 8.03 -0.35
CA LEU A 57 0.49 7.13 -1.28
C LEU A 57 0.02 5.71 -1.00
N LYS A 58 -0.57 5.07 -2.00
CA LYS A 58 -0.80 3.63 -2.03
C LYS A 58 0.36 2.97 -2.76
N LEU A 59 1.09 2.13 -2.04
CA LEU A 59 2.14 1.26 -2.57
C LEU A 59 1.62 -0.18 -2.58
N VAL A 60 1.76 -0.85 -3.72
CA VAL A 60 1.47 -2.28 -3.85
C VAL A 60 2.77 -2.98 -4.17
N ASN A 61 3.19 -3.86 -3.28
CA ASN A 61 4.29 -4.77 -3.52
C ASN A 61 3.75 -6.13 -3.91
N ALA A 62 4.54 -6.89 -4.66
CA ALA A 62 4.22 -8.27 -4.97
C ALA A 62 5.43 -9.19 -4.83
N THR A 63 5.16 -10.44 -4.47
CA THR A 63 6.11 -11.55 -4.53
C THR A 63 5.76 -12.47 -5.68
N ASP A 64 6.77 -13.18 -6.20
CA ASP A 64 6.57 -14.19 -7.23
C ASP A 64 5.85 -15.45 -6.69
N SER A 65 5.68 -16.45 -7.55
CA SER A 65 4.99 -17.70 -7.20
C SER A 65 5.70 -18.53 -6.13
N TYR A 66 6.95 -18.23 -5.79
CA TYR A 66 7.68 -18.90 -4.71
C TYR A 66 7.55 -18.13 -3.38
N GLY A 67 6.87 -16.99 -3.38
CA GLY A 67 6.83 -16.08 -2.23
C GLY A 67 8.11 -15.27 -2.09
N ASP A 68 8.97 -15.27 -3.12
CA ASP A 68 10.26 -14.61 -3.13
C ASP A 68 10.22 -13.36 -4.04
N ASN A 69 11.36 -12.68 -4.15
CA ASN A 69 11.59 -11.58 -5.09
C ASN A 69 10.54 -10.45 -5.00
N GLU A 70 10.40 -9.89 -3.80
CA GLU A 70 9.53 -8.74 -3.59
C GLU A 70 9.92 -7.57 -4.52
N HIS A 71 8.92 -7.01 -5.20
CA HIS A 71 9.08 -5.85 -6.06
C HIS A 71 7.87 -4.92 -5.97
N VAL A 72 8.09 -3.65 -6.33
CA VAL A 72 6.99 -2.68 -6.41
C VAL A 72 6.18 -2.95 -7.67
N LYS A 73 4.91 -3.33 -7.50
CA LYS A 73 3.98 -3.58 -8.59
C LYS A 73 3.23 -2.33 -9.03
N SER A 74 2.85 -1.47 -8.07
CA SER A 74 2.08 -0.26 -8.38
C SER A 74 2.31 0.85 -7.34
N VAL A 75 2.30 2.10 -7.84
CA VAL A 75 2.37 3.31 -7.04
C VAL A 75 1.23 4.24 -7.44
N GLN A 76 0.40 4.64 -6.48
CA GLN A 76 -0.77 5.48 -6.74
C GLN A 76 -0.92 6.55 -5.66
N PHE A 77 -1.13 7.80 -6.07
CA PHE A 77 -1.56 8.83 -5.13
C PHE A 77 -3.07 8.79 -4.97
N VAL A 78 -3.54 8.63 -3.74
CA VAL A 78 -4.96 8.40 -3.41
C VAL A 78 -5.46 9.41 -2.37
N LYS A 79 -6.78 9.53 -2.27
CA LYS A 79 -7.46 10.34 -1.25
C LYS A 79 -8.46 9.49 -0.47
N PRO A 80 -8.67 9.76 0.83
CA PRO A 80 -9.63 9.02 1.63
C PRO A 80 -11.05 9.36 1.18
N VAL A 81 -11.91 8.34 1.13
CA VAL A 81 -13.33 8.51 0.83
C VAL A 81 -14.12 8.33 2.12
N LYS A 82 -14.83 9.39 2.54
CA LYS A 82 -15.75 9.30 3.68
C LYS A 82 -17.02 8.57 3.23
N LYS A 83 -17.40 7.51 3.93
CA LYS A 83 -18.64 6.75 3.69
C LYS A 83 -19.55 6.84 4.92
N THR A 84 -20.83 7.09 4.70
CA THR A 84 -21.86 7.00 5.74
C THR A 84 -22.44 5.60 5.71
N ILE A 85 -22.40 4.88 6.84
CA ILE A 85 -22.96 3.53 6.99
C ILE A 85 -24.16 3.63 7.93
N THR A 86 -25.28 3.03 7.54
CA THR A 86 -26.48 2.92 8.39
C THR A 86 -26.67 1.45 8.77
N ASP A 87 -26.45 1.16 10.05
CA ASP A 87 -26.68 -0.17 10.61
C ASP A 87 -28.10 -0.26 11.20
N PHE A 88 -28.72 -1.43 11.05
CA PHE A 88 -30.05 -1.72 11.59
C PHE A 88 -29.94 -2.84 12.61
N GLN A 89 -30.62 -2.68 13.74
CA GLN A 89 -30.70 -3.71 14.79
C GLN A 89 -32.09 -4.35 14.79
N LYS A 90 -32.15 -5.61 15.21
CA LYS A 90 -33.40 -6.35 15.38
C LYS A 90 -34.17 -5.75 16.56
N ILE A 91 -35.46 -5.48 16.35
CA ILE A 91 -36.40 -5.11 17.41
C ILE A 91 -36.81 -6.36 18.19
#